data_AF-A0A7S7SNE6-F1
#
_entry.id   AF-A0A7S7SNE6-F1
#
_cell.length_a   1.000
_cell.length_b   1.000
_cell.length_c   1.000
_cell.angle_alpha   90.00
_cell.angle_beta   90.00
_cell.angle_gamma   90.00
#
_symmetry.space_group_name_H-M   'P 1'
#
loop_
_entity.id
_entity.type
_entity.pdbx_description
1 polymer ?
#
loop_
_entity_poly.entity_id
_entity_poly.type
_entity_poly.pdbx_seq_one_letter_code
_entity_poly.pdbx_strand_id
1 'polypeptide(L)'
;MIRRLPFTLPVLLGLIVPTVWADPPKTDDTKTDTTQADAKKPANKNKKKDPDAIGDRDVGKGMNWYSIEKEIAMGKQYAMEIERQAKIVDDPVIAEYVNRVGQNLVRNSDCKVPVTIKVIDTDEPNAMALPGGFFFVNTGLITLAENESEIAGVMGHEIAHIAARHGTKQATRGQLVNLATIPLIFMGGWTGYGIRQAVSLAIPLGFLQFSRAFESEADMLGLQYMYKAGYDPNGFVDFFERLESLNKRKPGAVSKIFSSHPPTGDRIVTAQKNISDLLKEKPEYVVTTSEFEDVKTRLMSMNNRRRVGSTPEDANRPTLRKAPGSGTDPIDGDGSDKKPTKEESDERPTLKRRN
;
A
#
# COMPACT_ATOMS: atom_id res chain seq x y z
N MET A 1 56.93 14.15 -1.45
CA MET A 1 58.16 14.22 -0.64
C MET A 1 57.76 14.49 0.81
N ILE A 2 58.28 13.70 1.74
CA ILE A 2 57.85 13.49 3.14
C ILE A 2 58.62 14.41 4.10
N ARG A 3 58.01 14.83 5.24
CA ARG A 3 58.55 15.01 6.63
C ARG A 3 57.55 15.89 7.43
N ARG A 4 56.86 15.55 8.53
CA ARG A 4 57.06 14.86 9.84
C ARG A 4 57.95 15.57 10.90
N LEU A 5 57.26 15.98 11.99
CA LEU A 5 57.60 16.07 13.44
C LEU A 5 58.42 17.28 13.94
N PRO A 6 58.36 17.69 15.26
CA PRO A 6 58.15 16.84 16.45
C PRO A 6 57.26 17.33 17.63
N PHE A 7 57.04 16.36 18.54
CA PHE A 7 56.49 16.38 19.90
C PHE A 7 57.36 17.12 20.93
N THR A 8 56.76 17.63 22.02
CA THR A 8 57.36 17.66 23.38
C THR A 8 56.28 17.55 24.48
N LEU A 9 56.64 16.88 25.58
CA LEU A 9 55.89 16.67 26.83
C LEU A 9 56.78 17.17 27.98
N PRO A 10 56.23 17.50 29.17
CA PRO A 10 56.93 17.08 30.38
C PRO A 10 56.03 16.51 31.49
N VAL A 11 56.67 15.66 32.28
CA VAL A 11 56.24 14.96 33.49
C VAL A 11 56.81 15.68 34.72
N LEU A 12 56.11 15.73 35.85
CA LEU A 12 56.74 15.87 37.17
C LEU A 12 55.97 15.10 38.26
N LEU A 13 56.66 14.12 38.89
CA LEU A 13 56.44 13.54 40.23
C LEU A 13 56.55 14.68 41.29
N GLY A 14 55.92 14.71 42.46
CA GLY A 14 55.44 13.66 43.38
C GLY A 14 56.23 13.76 44.70
N LEU A 15 55.59 14.04 45.85
CA LEU A 15 56.07 13.73 47.21
C LEU A 15 54.96 13.87 48.29
N ILE A 16 54.91 12.87 49.17
CA ILE A 16 54.02 12.59 50.33
C ILE A 16 54.72 13.19 51.60
N VAL A 17 54.10 13.55 52.75
CA VAL A 17 53.72 12.77 53.98
C VAL A 17 53.11 13.73 55.08
N PRO A 18 52.63 13.34 56.31
CA PRO A 18 51.27 12.95 56.73
C PRO A 18 50.66 13.68 57.99
N THR A 19 49.58 13.07 58.56
CA THR A 19 48.98 13.15 59.95
C THR A 19 48.05 14.34 60.29
N VAL A 20 46.70 14.22 60.39
CA VAL A 20 45.72 13.55 61.30
C VAL A 20 45.63 14.15 62.73
N TRP A 21 44.49 14.77 63.08
CA TRP A 21 43.57 14.48 64.23
C TRP A 21 42.55 15.62 64.46
N ALA A 22 41.25 15.32 64.37
CA ALA A 22 40.20 15.70 65.34
C ALA A 22 38.79 15.30 64.83
N ASP A 23 38.04 14.56 65.65
CA ASP A 23 36.60 14.28 65.64
C ASP A 23 36.09 14.50 67.08
N PRO A 24 34.78 14.64 67.41
CA PRO A 24 33.55 14.85 66.62
C PRO A 24 32.64 15.98 67.22
N PRO A 25 31.35 16.15 66.81
CA PRO A 25 30.27 15.43 67.52
C PRO A 25 29.16 14.87 66.60
N LYS A 26 28.37 13.94 67.17
CA LYS A 26 27.25 13.18 66.58
C LYS A 26 25.92 13.95 66.59
N THR A 27 24.95 13.37 65.86
CA THR A 27 23.49 13.60 65.75
C THR A 27 23.11 14.52 64.58
N ASP A 28 22.11 14.25 63.74
CA ASP A 28 20.97 13.34 63.85
C ASP A 28 20.45 12.96 62.45
N ASP A 29 19.65 11.90 62.40
CA ASP A 29 19.10 11.21 61.24
C ASP A 29 18.39 12.10 60.19
N THR A 30 18.65 11.86 58.90
CA THR A 30 17.60 11.88 57.87
C THR A 30 18.04 11.10 56.62
N LYS A 31 17.36 9.97 56.41
CA LYS A 31 17.46 9.13 55.21
C LYS A 31 16.94 9.90 53.99
N THR A 32 17.77 10.08 52.98
CA THR A 32 17.33 10.24 51.60
C THR A 32 17.79 9.04 50.80
N ASP A 33 16.80 8.21 50.49
CA ASP A 33 16.88 6.94 49.79
C ASP A 33 17.30 7.19 48.33
N THR A 34 18.60 7.11 48.03
CA THR A 34 19.09 7.02 46.65
C THR A 34 18.81 5.61 46.15
N THR A 35 17.59 5.38 45.67
CA THR A 35 17.31 4.25 44.78
C THR A 35 17.94 4.57 43.43
N GLN A 36 19.11 3.97 43.17
CA GLN A 36 19.57 3.70 41.82
C GLN A 36 18.46 2.90 41.13
N ALA A 37 17.66 3.58 40.31
CA ALA A 37 16.81 2.91 39.35
C ALA A 37 17.73 2.23 38.34
N ASP A 38 17.99 0.94 38.57
CA ASP A 38 18.50 0.02 37.57
C ASP A 38 17.65 0.18 36.32
N ALA A 39 18.20 0.92 35.35
CA ALA A 39 17.65 1.01 34.01
C ALA A 39 17.74 -0.39 33.39
N LYS A 40 16.68 -1.17 33.62
CA LYS A 40 16.47 -2.49 33.04
C LYS A 40 16.42 -2.30 31.52
N LYS A 41 17.58 -2.48 30.87
CA LYS A 41 17.75 -2.50 29.42
C LYS A 41 16.64 -3.38 28.83
N PRO A 42 15.73 -2.86 27.98
CA PRO A 42 14.62 -3.66 27.53
C PRO A 42 15.16 -4.85 26.72
N ALA A 43 14.67 -6.03 27.09
CA ALA A 43 14.97 -7.31 26.47
C ALA A 43 14.84 -7.22 24.95
N ASN A 44 15.85 -7.74 24.24
CA ASN A 44 15.90 -8.09 22.83
C ASN A 44 14.59 -7.85 22.04
N LYS A 45 14.29 -6.58 21.69
CA LYS A 45 13.10 -6.25 20.90
C LYS A 45 13.32 -6.79 19.49
N ASN A 46 12.43 -7.67 19.03
CA ASN A 46 12.44 -8.15 17.65
C ASN A 46 12.36 -6.93 16.72
N LYS A 47 13.47 -6.58 16.06
CA LYS A 47 13.59 -5.38 15.22
C LYS A 47 12.49 -5.27 14.14
N LYS A 48 11.92 -6.39 13.70
CA LYS A 48 10.79 -6.41 12.73
C LYS A 48 9.51 -5.75 13.28
N LYS A 49 9.34 -5.71 14.59
CA LYS A 49 8.16 -5.14 15.25
C LYS A 49 8.32 -3.66 15.60
N ASP A 50 9.51 -3.11 15.40
CA ASP A 50 9.83 -1.72 15.73
C ASP A 50 9.65 -0.83 14.49
N PRO A 51 8.69 0.11 14.48
CA PRO A 51 8.51 1.06 13.38
C PRO A 51 9.71 2.00 13.22
N ASP A 52 10.43 2.32 14.31
CA ASP A 52 11.59 3.21 14.25
C ASP A 52 12.76 2.57 13.50
N ALA A 53 12.76 1.24 13.36
CA ALA A 53 13.77 0.49 12.62
C ALA A 53 13.48 0.34 11.11
N ILE A 54 12.32 0.79 10.60
CA ILE A 54 11.97 0.65 9.16
C ILE A 54 13.07 1.22 8.27
N GLY A 55 13.53 0.41 7.31
CA GLY A 55 14.64 0.72 6.41
C GLY A 55 15.93 -0.02 6.80
N ASP A 56 16.16 -0.29 8.08
CA ASP A 56 17.35 -1.02 8.57
C ASP A 56 17.07 -2.50 8.83
N ARG A 57 15.82 -2.92 8.64
CA ARG A 57 15.35 -4.28 8.89
C ARG A 57 15.62 -5.15 7.69
N ASP A 58 15.89 -6.41 7.96
CA ASP A 58 16.07 -7.40 6.92
C ASP A 58 14.81 -8.29 6.80
N VAL A 59 13.73 -7.68 6.33
CA VAL A 59 12.44 -8.37 6.12
C VAL A 59 12.49 -9.31 4.91
N GLY A 60 13.35 -9.02 3.94
CA GLY A 60 13.57 -9.82 2.75
C GLY A 60 14.34 -11.13 2.98
N LYS A 61 15.10 -11.27 4.07
CA LYS A 61 15.82 -12.52 4.43
C LYS A 61 14.91 -13.72 4.59
N GLY A 62 15.50 -14.91 4.40
CA GLY A 62 14.84 -16.21 4.49
C GLY A 62 15.19 -17.10 3.31
N MET A 63 14.67 -18.33 3.28
CA MET A 63 14.85 -19.25 2.16
C MET A 63 14.20 -18.66 0.90
N ASN A 64 15.03 -18.29 -0.06
CA ASN A 64 14.59 -17.78 -1.36
C ASN A 64 15.65 -18.15 -2.41
N TRP A 65 15.27 -18.96 -3.41
CA TRP A 65 16.19 -19.43 -4.45
C TRP A 65 16.36 -18.44 -5.62
N TYR A 66 15.69 -17.30 -5.54
CA TYR A 66 15.75 -16.26 -6.56
C TYR A 66 16.67 -15.13 -6.09
N SER A 67 17.67 -14.79 -6.91
CA SER A 67 18.43 -13.55 -6.71
C SER A 67 17.53 -12.33 -6.96
N ILE A 68 17.95 -11.15 -6.52
CA ILE A 68 17.21 -9.90 -6.77
C ILE A 68 17.13 -9.61 -8.27
N GLU A 69 18.20 -9.85 -9.01
CA GLU A 69 18.27 -9.64 -10.46
C GLU A 69 17.29 -10.57 -11.19
N LYS A 70 17.24 -11.85 -10.79
CA LYS A 70 16.30 -12.82 -11.34
C LYS A 70 14.85 -12.45 -11.01
N GLU A 71 14.62 -11.94 -9.80
CA GLU A 71 13.32 -11.46 -9.35
C GLU A 71 12.82 -10.29 -10.21
N ILE A 72 13.67 -9.28 -10.45
CA ILE A 72 13.38 -8.13 -11.30
C ILE A 72 13.13 -8.56 -12.75
N ALA A 73 13.96 -9.44 -13.30
CA ALA A 73 13.79 -9.92 -14.67
C ALA A 73 12.45 -10.66 -14.86
N MET A 74 12.08 -11.50 -13.90
CA MET A 74 10.80 -12.22 -13.90
C MET A 74 9.62 -11.25 -13.75
N GLY A 75 9.69 -10.32 -12.80
CA GLY A 75 8.66 -9.29 -12.61
C GLY A 75 8.41 -8.48 -13.87
N LYS A 76 9.48 -8.09 -14.57
CA LYS A 76 9.40 -7.37 -15.83
C LYS A 76 8.68 -8.17 -16.91
N GLN A 77 8.95 -9.48 -17.00
CA GLN A 77 8.25 -10.36 -17.96
C GLN A 77 6.75 -10.43 -17.66
N TYR A 78 6.35 -10.59 -16.41
CA TYR A 78 4.93 -10.60 -16.02
C TYR A 78 4.25 -9.25 -16.22
N ALA A 79 4.93 -8.15 -15.90
CA ALA A 79 4.43 -6.80 -16.14
C ALA A 79 4.14 -6.58 -17.63
N MET A 80 5.06 -6.98 -18.52
CA MET A 80 4.84 -6.89 -19.97
C MET A 80 3.62 -7.71 -20.44
N GLU A 81 3.35 -8.86 -19.84
CA GLU A 81 2.18 -9.67 -20.21
C GLU A 81 0.88 -9.05 -19.71
N ILE A 82 0.85 -8.54 -18.47
CA ILE A 82 -0.30 -7.80 -17.94
C ILE A 82 -0.60 -6.57 -18.79
N GLU A 83 0.43 -5.80 -19.16
CA GLU A 83 0.27 -4.59 -19.98
C GLU A 83 -0.20 -4.87 -21.40
N ARG A 84 -0.01 -6.09 -21.92
CA ARG A 84 -0.58 -6.51 -23.22
C ARG A 84 -2.06 -6.82 -23.15
N GLN A 85 -2.56 -7.24 -21.98
CA GLN A 85 -3.93 -7.72 -21.79
C GLN A 85 -4.82 -6.67 -21.12
N ALA A 86 -4.24 -5.82 -20.27
CA ALA A 86 -4.92 -4.82 -19.49
C ALA A 86 -4.87 -3.45 -20.15
N LYS A 87 -5.96 -2.68 -20.03
CA LYS A 87 -5.96 -1.28 -20.42
C LYS A 87 -5.32 -0.45 -19.30
N ILE A 88 -4.20 0.19 -19.59
CA ILE A 88 -3.56 1.12 -18.65
C ILE A 88 -4.26 2.48 -18.72
N VAL A 89 -4.38 3.16 -17.58
CA VAL A 89 -4.92 4.52 -17.51
C VAL A 89 -3.89 5.50 -18.07
N ASP A 90 -4.26 6.22 -19.13
CA ASP A 90 -3.42 7.25 -19.78
C ASP A 90 -3.56 8.63 -19.12
N ASP A 91 -4.41 8.76 -18.11
CA ASP A 91 -4.69 10.03 -17.45
C ASP A 91 -3.57 10.40 -16.46
N PRO A 92 -2.79 11.47 -16.72
CA PRO A 92 -1.64 11.81 -15.89
C PRO A 92 -2.03 12.23 -14.48
N VAL A 93 -3.24 12.78 -14.27
CA VAL A 93 -3.70 13.18 -12.92
C VAL A 93 -3.89 11.94 -12.05
N ILE A 94 -4.54 10.91 -12.60
CA ILE A 94 -4.77 9.65 -11.89
C ILE A 94 -3.46 8.90 -11.69
N ALA A 95 -2.63 8.79 -12.74
CA ALA A 95 -1.38 8.07 -12.69
C ALA A 95 -0.40 8.69 -11.68
N GLU A 96 -0.23 10.03 -11.69
CA GLU A 96 0.67 10.71 -10.76
C GLU A 96 0.15 10.67 -9.32
N TYR A 97 -1.16 10.79 -9.09
CA TYR A 97 -1.73 10.65 -7.75
C TYR A 97 -1.40 9.28 -7.14
N VAL A 98 -1.69 8.19 -7.86
CA VAL A 98 -1.42 6.83 -7.37
C VAL A 98 0.08 6.60 -7.18
N ASN A 99 0.90 7.11 -8.12
CA ASN A 99 2.35 7.05 -7.99
C ASN A 99 2.82 7.83 -6.75
N ARG A 100 2.30 9.03 -6.48
CA ARG A 100 2.66 9.85 -5.31
C ARG A 100 2.37 9.13 -4.00
N VAL A 101 1.17 8.58 -3.84
CA VAL A 101 0.78 7.79 -2.65
C VAL A 101 1.71 6.59 -2.48
N GLY A 102 1.89 5.81 -3.55
CA GLY A 102 2.73 4.62 -3.49
C GLY A 102 4.21 4.91 -3.25
N GLN A 103 4.78 5.92 -3.89
CA GLN A 103 6.19 6.31 -3.66
C GLN A 103 6.40 6.88 -2.25
N ASN A 104 5.41 7.57 -1.66
CA ASN A 104 5.47 7.98 -0.26
C ASN A 104 5.58 6.76 0.67
N LEU A 105 4.77 5.73 0.44
CA LEU A 105 4.83 4.48 1.18
C LEU A 105 6.17 3.75 0.96
N VAL A 106 6.65 3.65 -0.28
CA VAL A 106 7.93 2.98 -0.62
C VAL A 106 9.10 3.64 0.11
N ARG A 107 9.19 4.98 0.10
CA ARG A 107 10.23 5.75 0.82
C ARG A 107 10.20 5.50 2.33
N ASN A 108 9.04 5.18 2.88
CA ASN A 108 8.81 4.92 4.30
C ASN A 108 8.68 3.41 4.60
N SER A 109 9.26 2.55 3.76
CA SER A 109 9.19 1.09 3.88
C SER A 109 10.56 0.42 3.95
N ASP A 110 10.59 -0.90 4.15
CA ASP A 110 11.81 -1.70 4.02
C ASP A 110 12.13 -2.09 2.55
N CYS A 111 11.37 -1.62 1.56
CA CYS A 111 11.58 -2.00 0.18
C CYS A 111 12.99 -1.59 -0.32
N LYS A 112 13.69 -2.53 -0.96
CA LYS A 112 15.07 -2.35 -1.45
C LYS A 112 15.20 -2.32 -2.97
N VAL A 113 14.10 -2.52 -3.67
CA VAL A 113 14.03 -2.49 -5.13
C VAL A 113 13.25 -1.26 -5.59
N PRO A 114 13.58 -0.69 -6.75
CA PRO A 114 12.74 0.36 -7.34
C PRO A 114 11.32 -0.17 -7.58
N VAL A 115 10.32 0.62 -7.21
CA VAL A 115 8.91 0.25 -7.43
C VAL A 115 8.33 1.07 -8.58
N THR A 116 7.82 0.39 -9.60
CA THR A 116 7.11 0.96 -10.74
C THR A 116 5.62 0.73 -10.55
N ILE A 117 4.85 1.80 -10.48
CA ILE A 117 3.40 1.76 -10.21
C ILE A 117 2.64 2.12 -11.47
N LYS A 118 1.66 1.31 -11.85
CA LYS A 118 0.76 1.56 -12.98
C LYS A 118 -0.69 1.38 -12.56
N VAL A 119 -1.59 2.09 -13.23
CA VAL A 119 -3.03 2.03 -12.95
C VAL A 119 -3.73 1.28 -14.08
N ILE A 120 -4.48 0.24 -13.72
CA ILE A 120 -5.30 -0.55 -14.66
C ILE A 120 -6.72 -0.03 -14.66
N ASP A 121 -7.23 0.23 -15.86
CA ASP A 121 -8.58 0.74 -16.11
C ASP A 121 -9.63 -0.39 -16.06
N THR A 122 -10.12 -0.71 -14.87
CA THR A 122 -11.15 -1.74 -14.64
C THR A 122 -12.03 -1.42 -13.43
N ASP A 123 -13.31 -1.81 -13.49
CA ASP A 123 -14.27 -1.68 -12.39
C ASP A 123 -14.00 -2.70 -11.25
N GLU A 124 -13.15 -3.70 -11.50
CA GLU A 124 -12.76 -4.71 -10.52
C GLU A 124 -11.81 -4.14 -9.44
N PRO A 125 -12.18 -4.14 -8.14
CA PRO A 125 -11.35 -3.57 -7.09
C PRO A 125 -10.16 -4.48 -6.72
N ASN A 126 -8.99 -4.22 -7.29
CA ASN A 126 -7.74 -4.96 -7.02
C ASN A 126 -6.51 -4.04 -6.87
N ALA A 127 -5.47 -4.59 -6.26
CA ALA A 127 -4.08 -4.16 -6.43
C ALA A 127 -3.19 -5.41 -6.44
N MET A 128 -2.07 -5.38 -7.16
CA MET A 128 -1.15 -6.52 -7.22
C MET A 128 0.31 -6.11 -7.29
N ALA A 129 1.09 -6.58 -6.32
CA ALA A 129 2.53 -6.54 -6.35
C ALA A 129 3.13 -7.78 -7.05
N LEU A 130 3.93 -7.54 -8.09
CA LEU A 130 4.75 -8.56 -8.74
C LEU A 130 6.17 -8.54 -8.16
N PRO A 131 6.92 -9.65 -8.33
CA PRO A 131 8.31 -9.71 -7.91
C PRO A 131 9.14 -8.55 -8.52
N GLY A 132 10.11 -8.03 -7.77
CA GLY A 132 11.05 -7.04 -8.31
C GLY A 132 10.48 -5.63 -8.47
N GLY A 133 9.33 -5.33 -7.86
CA GLY A 133 8.85 -3.96 -7.70
C GLY A 133 7.86 -3.48 -8.77
N PHE A 134 7.23 -4.37 -9.55
CA PHE A 134 6.17 -3.95 -10.47
C PHE A 134 4.83 -4.02 -9.75
N PHE A 135 4.10 -2.91 -9.70
CA PHE A 135 2.90 -2.77 -8.89
C PHE A 135 1.75 -2.20 -9.72
N PHE A 136 0.62 -2.89 -9.75
CA PHE A 136 -0.58 -2.45 -10.44
C PHE A 136 -1.71 -2.14 -9.46
N VAL A 137 -2.41 -1.04 -9.70
CA VAL A 137 -3.59 -0.62 -8.92
C VAL A 137 -4.77 -0.48 -9.87
N ASN A 138 -5.90 -1.12 -9.56
CA ASN A 138 -7.09 -1.00 -10.41
C ASN A 138 -7.90 0.26 -10.06
N THR A 139 -8.50 0.90 -11.05
CA THR A 139 -9.42 2.02 -10.82
C THR A 139 -10.60 1.66 -9.92
N GLY A 140 -11.08 0.41 -10.00
CA GLY A 140 -12.14 -0.11 -9.14
C GLY A 140 -11.81 -0.02 -7.64
N LEU A 141 -10.54 -0.22 -7.28
CA LEU A 141 -10.08 -0.12 -5.90
C LEU A 141 -10.18 1.32 -5.41
N ILE A 142 -9.72 2.27 -6.22
CA ILE A 142 -9.75 3.71 -5.91
C ILE A 142 -11.20 4.18 -5.73
N THR A 143 -12.10 3.71 -6.59
CA THR A 143 -13.54 4.06 -6.47
C THR A 143 -14.23 3.40 -5.27
N LEU A 144 -13.71 2.26 -4.81
CA LEU A 144 -14.25 1.51 -3.67
C LEU A 144 -13.81 2.12 -2.32
N ALA A 145 -12.59 2.60 -2.23
CA ALA A 145 -12.06 3.24 -1.02
C ALA A 145 -12.86 4.50 -0.66
N GLU A 146 -13.11 4.74 0.62
CA GLU A 146 -13.83 5.93 1.10
C GLU A 146 -12.90 7.13 1.37
N ASN A 147 -11.61 6.90 1.58
CA ASN A 147 -10.62 7.94 1.85
C ASN A 147 -9.20 7.52 1.39
N GLU A 148 -8.22 8.45 1.47
CA GLU A 148 -6.84 8.17 1.06
C GLU A 148 -6.12 7.16 1.98
N SER A 149 -6.44 7.11 3.28
CA SER A 149 -5.79 6.17 4.20
C SER A 149 -6.16 4.71 3.89
N GLU A 150 -7.37 4.44 3.40
CA GLU A 150 -7.80 3.10 2.97
C GLU A 150 -6.99 2.60 1.75
N ILE A 151 -6.83 3.43 0.70
CA ILE A 151 -6.00 3.05 -0.44
C ILE A 151 -4.53 2.93 -0.03
N ALA A 152 -4.03 3.81 0.85
CA ALA A 152 -2.70 3.70 1.40
C ALA A 152 -2.50 2.39 2.19
N GLY A 153 -3.55 1.89 2.85
CA GLY A 153 -3.51 0.61 3.56
C GLY A 153 -3.35 -0.58 2.62
N VAL A 154 -4.13 -0.64 1.55
CA VAL A 154 -3.98 -1.69 0.52
C VAL A 154 -2.61 -1.59 -0.14
N MET A 155 -2.17 -0.38 -0.50
CA MET A 155 -0.86 -0.20 -1.11
C MET A 155 0.30 -0.53 -0.17
N GLY A 156 0.18 -0.21 1.12
CA GLY A 156 1.15 -0.55 2.15
C GLY A 156 1.32 -2.05 2.31
N HIS A 157 0.20 -2.80 2.27
CA HIS A 157 0.20 -4.26 2.29
C HIS A 157 0.91 -4.86 1.07
N GLU A 158 0.60 -4.39 -0.14
CA GLU A 158 1.26 -4.85 -1.38
C GLU A 158 2.77 -4.53 -1.38
N ILE A 159 3.15 -3.34 -0.92
CA ILE A 159 4.57 -2.96 -0.76
C ILE A 159 5.27 -3.85 0.27
N ALA A 160 4.57 -4.31 1.32
CA ALA A 160 5.12 -5.28 2.25
C ALA A 160 5.40 -6.64 1.61
N HIS A 161 4.56 -7.11 0.68
CA HIS A 161 4.87 -8.32 -0.10
C HIS A 161 6.13 -8.16 -0.95
N ILE A 162 6.35 -6.98 -1.54
CA ILE A 162 7.58 -6.67 -2.31
C ILE A 162 8.79 -6.65 -1.37
N ALA A 163 8.72 -5.86 -0.30
CA ALA A 163 9.83 -5.69 0.65
C ALA A 163 10.25 -7.01 1.30
N ALA A 164 9.27 -7.83 1.70
CA ALA A 164 9.50 -9.14 2.30
C ALA A 164 9.78 -10.24 1.26
N ARG A 165 9.71 -9.93 -0.03
CA ARG A 165 9.95 -10.86 -1.16
C ARG A 165 9.04 -12.09 -1.10
N HIS A 166 7.78 -11.90 -0.70
CA HIS A 166 6.85 -13.01 -0.48
C HIS A 166 6.59 -13.80 -1.77
N GLY A 167 6.50 -13.14 -2.93
CA GLY A 167 6.27 -13.80 -4.23
C GLY A 167 7.30 -14.90 -4.52
N THR A 168 8.58 -14.55 -4.52
CA THR A 168 9.67 -15.50 -4.82
C THR A 168 9.93 -16.50 -3.70
N LYS A 169 9.71 -16.12 -2.43
CA LYS A 169 9.70 -17.07 -1.31
C LYS A 169 8.59 -18.12 -1.46
N GLN A 170 7.40 -17.71 -1.89
CA GLN A 170 6.27 -18.62 -2.15
C GLN A 170 6.57 -19.54 -3.34
N ALA A 171 7.15 -19.01 -4.43
CA ALA A 171 7.61 -19.85 -5.55
C ALA A 171 8.68 -20.86 -5.12
N THR A 172 9.63 -20.45 -4.27
CA THR A 172 10.65 -21.34 -3.69
C THR A 172 10.00 -22.47 -2.88
N ARG A 173 9.01 -22.15 -2.04
CA ARG A 173 8.23 -23.15 -1.29
C ARG A 173 7.51 -24.12 -2.22
N GLY A 174 6.88 -23.63 -3.30
CA GLY A 174 6.21 -24.48 -4.29
C GLY A 174 7.18 -25.45 -4.99
N GLN A 175 8.38 -24.99 -5.34
CA GLN A 175 9.42 -25.85 -5.92
C GLN A 175 9.92 -26.90 -4.92
N LEU A 176 10.09 -26.55 -3.65
CA LEU A 176 10.46 -27.48 -2.59
C LEU A 176 9.41 -28.58 -2.41
N VAL A 177 8.12 -28.23 -2.37
CA VAL A 177 7.03 -29.22 -2.28
C VAL A 177 7.06 -30.15 -3.49
N ASN A 178 7.22 -29.61 -4.70
CA ASN A 178 7.33 -30.40 -5.93
C ASN A 178 8.56 -31.33 -5.95
N LEU A 179 9.66 -30.95 -5.28
CA LEU A 179 10.85 -31.79 -5.13
C LEU A 179 10.66 -32.86 -4.06
N ALA A 180 10.04 -32.52 -2.93
CA ALA A 180 9.76 -33.43 -1.82
C ALA A 180 8.75 -34.52 -2.18
N THR A 181 7.90 -34.30 -3.18
CA THR A 181 6.99 -35.32 -3.71
C THR A 181 7.67 -36.30 -4.68
N ILE A 182 8.90 -36.04 -5.12
CA ILE A 182 9.63 -36.93 -6.06
C ILE A 182 9.84 -38.34 -5.48
N PRO A 183 10.34 -38.53 -4.24
CA PRO A 183 10.47 -39.86 -3.65
C PRO A 183 9.13 -40.60 -3.53
N LEU A 184 8.03 -39.87 -3.26
CA LEU A 184 6.69 -40.45 -3.14
C LEU A 184 6.18 -41.02 -4.46
N ILE A 185 6.61 -40.48 -5.61
CA ILE A 185 6.30 -41.02 -6.94
C ILE A 185 6.95 -42.40 -7.13
N PHE A 186 8.17 -42.59 -6.64
CA PHE A 186 8.86 -43.88 -6.70
C PHE A 186 8.30 -44.91 -5.71
N MET A 187 7.60 -44.45 -4.66
CA MET A 187 6.91 -45.32 -3.70
C MET A 187 5.45 -45.65 -4.08
N GLY A 188 4.83 -44.90 -5.00
CA GLY A 188 3.40 -44.99 -5.36
C GLY A 188 3.05 -45.82 -6.61
N GLY A 189 4.04 -46.40 -7.30
CA GLY A 189 3.83 -47.17 -8.54
C GLY A 189 3.41 -46.32 -9.76
N TRP A 190 3.21 -47.00 -10.91
CA TRP A 190 2.80 -46.49 -12.22
C TRP A 190 1.70 -45.38 -12.27
N THR A 191 0.90 -45.23 -11.21
CA THR A 191 -0.13 -44.19 -11.08
C THR A 191 0.45 -42.78 -10.88
N GLY A 192 1.72 -42.64 -10.46
CA GLY A 192 2.35 -41.34 -10.12
C GLY A 192 2.79 -40.49 -11.32
N TYR A 193 2.73 -41.01 -12.56
CA TYR A 193 3.34 -40.37 -13.74
C TYR A 193 2.45 -39.31 -14.43
N GLY A 194 1.15 -39.26 -14.11
CA GLY A 194 0.18 -38.42 -14.84
C GLY A 194 0.15 -36.92 -14.52
N ILE A 195 0.91 -36.44 -13.53
CA ILE A 195 0.71 -35.10 -12.94
C ILE A 195 1.64 -34.00 -13.53
N ARG A 196 2.61 -34.34 -14.38
CA ARG A 196 3.72 -33.41 -14.72
C ARG A 196 3.61 -32.56 -16.00
N GLN A 197 2.52 -32.58 -16.75
CA GLN A 197 2.43 -31.91 -18.07
C GLN A 197 1.59 -30.63 -18.10
N ALA A 198 1.59 -29.81 -17.03
CA ALA A 198 0.81 -28.56 -16.99
C ALA A 198 1.53 -27.38 -16.32
N VAL A 199 2.84 -27.25 -16.49
CA VAL A 199 3.54 -26.00 -16.14
C VAL A 199 3.81 -25.23 -17.43
N SER A 200 2.73 -24.77 -18.06
CA SER A 200 2.82 -23.84 -19.18
C SER A 200 3.11 -22.43 -18.65
N LEU A 201 3.56 -21.55 -19.53
CA LEU A 201 3.93 -20.14 -19.35
C LEU A 201 2.84 -19.22 -18.76
N ALA A 202 1.79 -19.76 -18.16
CA ALA A 202 0.86 -19.00 -17.33
C ALA A 202 1.60 -18.46 -16.10
N ILE A 203 1.27 -17.23 -15.68
CA ILE A 203 1.69 -16.68 -14.38
C ILE A 203 1.44 -17.79 -13.34
N PRO A 204 2.47 -18.32 -12.68
CA PRO A 204 2.27 -19.39 -11.72
C PRO A 204 1.23 -18.93 -10.71
N LEU A 205 0.06 -19.57 -10.69
CA LEU A 205 -1.01 -19.26 -9.74
C LEU A 205 -0.50 -19.32 -8.29
N GLY A 206 0.63 -20.00 -8.05
CA GLY A 206 1.36 -20.01 -6.80
C GLY A 206 1.92 -18.65 -6.33
N PHE A 207 1.99 -17.61 -7.16
CA PHE A 207 2.30 -16.24 -6.72
C PHE A 207 1.09 -15.53 -6.12
N LEU A 208 -0.12 -15.98 -6.43
CA LEU A 208 -1.34 -15.27 -6.06
C LEU A 208 -1.89 -15.74 -4.72
N GLN A 209 -1.54 -16.92 -4.21
CA GLN A 209 -2.02 -17.36 -2.91
C GLN A 209 -0.87 -17.49 -1.92
N PHE A 210 -0.81 -16.56 -0.98
CA PHE A 210 0.22 -16.55 0.04
C PHE A 210 -0.19 -17.35 1.28
N SER A 211 0.82 -17.83 2.00
CA SER A 211 0.60 -18.48 3.29
C SER A 211 0.04 -17.49 4.31
N ARG A 212 -0.76 -17.94 5.28
CA ARG A 212 -1.23 -17.12 6.41
C ARG A 212 -0.12 -16.36 7.14
N ALA A 213 1.09 -16.94 7.19
CA ALA A 213 2.25 -16.29 7.80
C ALA A 213 2.75 -15.09 6.97
N PHE A 214 2.70 -15.17 5.64
CA PHE A 214 3.06 -14.05 4.76
C PHE A 214 2.01 -12.95 4.81
N GLU A 215 0.72 -13.30 4.87
CA GLU A 215 -0.36 -12.33 5.10
C GLU A 215 -0.17 -11.58 6.41
N SER A 216 0.05 -12.31 7.51
CA SER A 216 0.24 -11.70 8.84
C SER A 216 1.50 -10.81 8.89
N GLU A 217 2.58 -11.21 8.23
CA GLU A 217 3.79 -10.37 8.11
C GLU A 217 3.51 -9.13 7.25
N ALA A 218 2.81 -9.27 6.13
CA ALA A 218 2.47 -8.15 5.25
C ALA A 218 1.51 -7.15 5.92
N ASP A 219 0.51 -7.61 6.66
CA ASP A 219 -0.40 -6.75 7.44
C ASP A 219 0.37 -5.93 8.47
N MET A 220 1.23 -6.59 9.25
CA MET A 220 2.04 -5.93 10.27
C MET A 220 2.97 -4.89 9.65
N LEU A 221 3.70 -5.24 8.58
CA LEU A 221 4.62 -4.32 7.92
C LEU A 221 3.88 -3.19 7.22
N GLY A 222 2.77 -3.48 6.55
CA GLY A 222 1.92 -2.50 5.87
C GLY A 222 1.39 -1.43 6.82
N LEU A 223 0.86 -1.82 7.98
CA LEU A 223 0.43 -0.90 9.03
C LEU A 223 1.56 0.03 9.50
N GLN A 224 2.76 -0.52 9.66
CA GLN A 224 3.93 0.26 10.06
C GLN A 224 4.40 1.22 8.95
N TYR A 225 4.27 0.84 7.68
CA TYR A 225 4.58 1.71 6.54
C TYR A 225 3.58 2.85 6.41
N MET A 226 2.29 2.58 6.58
CA MET A 226 1.26 3.63 6.67
C MET A 226 1.59 4.61 7.80
N TYR A 227 1.84 4.07 8.99
CA TYR A 227 2.20 4.85 10.17
C TYR A 227 3.42 5.73 9.95
N LYS A 228 4.50 5.18 9.36
CA LYS A 228 5.72 5.94 9.08
C LYS A 228 5.50 7.00 7.99
N ALA A 229 4.68 6.70 6.99
CA ALA A 229 4.28 7.64 5.93
C ALA A 229 3.29 8.72 6.39
N GLY A 230 2.74 8.62 7.61
CA GLY A 230 1.83 9.60 8.21
C GLY A 230 0.34 9.32 8.00
N TYR A 231 -0.01 8.21 7.35
CA TYR A 231 -1.41 7.80 7.18
C TYR A 231 -1.99 7.19 8.46
N ASP A 232 -3.30 7.33 8.63
CA ASP A 232 -4.04 6.66 9.71
C ASP A 232 -4.04 5.13 9.48
N PRO A 233 -3.39 4.33 10.34
CA PRO A 233 -3.36 2.88 10.21
C PRO A 233 -4.75 2.23 10.28
N ASN A 234 -5.76 2.89 10.86
CA ASN A 234 -7.13 2.38 10.90
C ASN A 234 -7.77 2.29 9.51
N GLY A 235 -7.29 3.06 8.52
CA GLY A 235 -7.77 2.93 7.13
C GLY A 235 -7.61 1.52 6.57
N PHE A 236 -6.59 0.77 7.01
CA PHE A 236 -6.46 -0.65 6.64
C PHE A 236 -7.59 -1.52 7.22
N VAL A 237 -7.93 -1.28 8.49
CA VAL A 237 -8.99 -1.99 9.21
C VAL A 237 -10.36 -1.67 8.58
N ASP A 238 -10.64 -0.37 8.37
CA ASP A 238 -11.89 0.13 7.80
C ASP A 238 -12.14 -0.46 6.41
N PHE A 239 -11.10 -0.50 5.56
CA PHE A 239 -11.20 -1.09 4.24
C PHE A 239 -11.53 -2.60 4.30
N PHE A 240 -10.88 -3.33 5.20
CA PHE A 240 -11.13 -4.77 5.38
C PHE A 240 -12.54 -5.08 5.89
N GLU A 241 -13.03 -4.30 6.86
CA GLU A 241 -14.40 -4.41 7.36
C GLU A 241 -15.41 -4.12 6.25
N ARG A 242 -15.14 -3.12 5.39
CA ARG A 242 -15.99 -2.81 4.24
C ARG A 242 -16.01 -3.96 3.24
N LEU A 243 -14.86 -4.57 2.92
CA LEU A 243 -14.82 -5.76 2.07
C LEU A 243 -15.61 -6.93 2.68
N GLU A 244 -15.46 -7.17 3.98
CA GLU A 244 -16.19 -8.24 4.66
C GLU A 244 -17.71 -8.00 4.59
N SER A 245 -18.15 -6.75 4.84
CA SER A 245 -19.54 -6.32 4.73
C SER A 245 -20.10 -6.48 3.31
N LEU A 246 -19.32 -6.09 2.29
CA LEU A 246 -19.71 -6.24 0.89
C LEU A 246 -19.86 -7.71 0.49
N ASN A 247 -18.94 -8.58 0.93
CA ASN A 247 -19.02 -10.00 0.66
C ASN A 247 -20.20 -10.66 1.39
N LYS A 248 -20.55 -10.22 2.61
CA LYS A 248 -21.75 -10.65 3.34
C LYS A 248 -23.04 -10.24 2.62
N ARG A 249 -23.10 -9.01 2.09
CA ARG A 249 -24.28 -8.49 1.37
C ARG A 249 -24.44 -9.12 -0.02
N LYS A 250 -23.34 -9.36 -0.73
CA LYS A 250 -23.32 -9.94 -2.07
C LYS A 250 -22.21 -10.97 -2.16
N PRO A 251 -22.49 -12.23 -1.78
CA PRO A 251 -21.51 -13.31 -1.89
C PRO A 251 -20.91 -13.38 -3.30
N GLY A 252 -19.58 -13.37 -3.38
CA GLY A 252 -18.85 -13.39 -4.65
C GLY A 252 -18.49 -12.01 -5.22
N ALA A 253 -19.03 -10.91 -4.69
CA ALA A 253 -18.65 -9.55 -5.11
C ALA A 253 -17.17 -9.23 -4.81
N VAL A 254 -16.61 -9.88 -3.78
CA VAL A 254 -15.21 -9.71 -3.34
C VAL A 254 -14.35 -10.92 -3.74
N SER A 255 -14.96 -12.06 -4.07
CA SER A 255 -14.31 -13.37 -4.00
C SER A 255 -13.42 -13.75 -5.19
N LYS A 256 -13.35 -12.98 -6.27
CA LYS A 256 -12.40 -13.27 -7.36
C LYS A 256 -11.07 -12.53 -7.21
N ILE A 257 -11.08 -11.43 -6.47
CA ILE A 257 -10.02 -10.42 -6.53
C ILE A 257 -9.17 -10.45 -5.26
N PHE A 258 -9.82 -10.57 -4.10
CA PHE A 258 -9.17 -10.85 -2.81
C PHE A 258 -9.15 -12.35 -2.48
N SER A 259 -9.37 -13.23 -3.45
CA SER A 259 -9.18 -14.69 -3.26
C SER A 259 -7.74 -15.05 -2.94
N SER A 260 -6.81 -14.25 -3.45
CA SER A 260 -5.37 -14.28 -3.20
C SER A 260 -5.03 -13.97 -1.74
N HIS A 261 -5.69 -12.95 -1.17
CA HIS A 261 -5.46 -12.40 0.17
C HIS A 261 -6.79 -12.11 0.89
N PRO A 262 -7.58 -13.12 1.30
CA PRO A 262 -8.92 -12.89 1.82
C PRO A 262 -8.89 -12.07 3.12
N PRO A 263 -9.74 -11.03 3.26
CA PRO A 263 -9.93 -10.33 4.52
C PRO A 263 -10.71 -11.23 5.47
N THR A 264 -10.04 -11.80 6.47
CA THR A 264 -10.67 -12.64 7.49
C THR A 264 -10.84 -11.86 8.79
N GLY A 265 -11.86 -12.18 9.60
CA GLY A 265 -12.05 -11.57 10.92
C GLY A 265 -10.79 -11.65 11.80
N ASP A 266 -10.06 -12.77 11.76
CA ASP A 266 -8.80 -12.92 12.49
C ASP A 266 -7.73 -11.89 12.09
N ARG A 267 -7.67 -11.51 10.80
CA ARG A 267 -6.71 -10.50 10.30
C ARG A 267 -7.09 -9.10 10.78
N ILE A 268 -8.38 -8.78 10.81
CA ILE A 268 -8.90 -7.51 11.36
C ILE A 268 -8.52 -7.38 12.83
N VAL A 269 -8.80 -8.41 13.65
CA VAL A 269 -8.44 -8.42 15.08
C VAL A 269 -6.93 -8.32 15.27
N THR A 270 -6.15 -9.01 14.44
CA THR A 270 -4.68 -8.95 14.50
C THR A 270 -4.15 -7.57 14.08
N ALA A 271 -4.75 -6.93 13.08
CA ALA A 271 -4.40 -5.59 12.65
C ALA A 271 -4.67 -4.56 13.75
N GLN A 272 -5.86 -4.59 14.36
CA GLN A 272 -6.20 -3.74 15.52
C GLN A 272 -5.21 -3.94 16.68
N LYS A 273 -4.86 -5.19 16.98
CA LYS A 273 -3.84 -5.51 18.00
C LYS A 273 -2.46 -4.97 17.63
N ASN A 274 -2.03 -5.09 16.38
CA ASN A 274 -0.75 -4.54 15.91
C ASN A 274 -0.72 -3.02 16.00
N ILE A 275 -1.84 -2.34 15.69
CA ILE A 275 -1.95 -0.89 15.86
C ILE A 275 -1.72 -0.51 17.32
N SER A 276 -2.47 -1.12 18.24
CA SER A 276 -2.37 -0.86 19.68
C SER A 276 -1.01 -1.20 20.29
N ASP A 277 -0.42 -2.35 19.92
CA ASP A 277 0.82 -2.84 20.53
C ASP A 277 2.09 -2.18 19.95
N LEU A 278 2.09 -1.83 18.66
CA LEU A 278 3.31 -1.48 17.92
C LEU A 278 3.40 0.00 17.56
N LEU A 279 2.28 0.70 17.43
CA LEU A 279 2.24 2.06 16.90
C LEU A 279 1.91 3.04 18.04
N LYS A 280 2.74 4.07 18.18
CA LYS A 280 2.47 5.15 19.13
C LYS A 280 1.46 6.10 18.51
N GLU A 281 0.44 6.53 19.24
CA GLU A 281 -0.50 7.53 18.75
C GLU A 281 0.23 8.82 18.34
N LYS A 282 -0.12 9.35 17.17
CA LYS A 282 0.33 10.66 16.69
C LYS A 282 -0.80 11.69 16.89
N PRO A 283 -0.46 12.97 17.07
CA PRO A 283 -1.46 14.04 17.18
C PRO A 283 -2.35 14.14 15.94
N GLU A 284 -1.79 13.86 14.77
CA GLU A 284 -2.47 13.98 13.48
C GLU A 284 -2.07 12.83 12.55
N TYR A 285 -3.04 12.40 11.75
CA TYR A 285 -2.87 11.43 10.69
C TYR A 285 -3.50 11.96 9.39
N VAL A 286 -2.93 11.56 8.26
CA VAL A 286 -3.58 11.73 6.95
C VAL A 286 -4.67 10.66 6.83
N VAL A 287 -5.93 11.10 6.90
CA VAL A 287 -7.10 10.25 6.65
C VAL A 287 -7.55 10.38 5.19
N THR A 288 -7.71 11.61 4.70
CA THR A 288 -8.08 11.87 3.31
C THR A 288 -7.39 13.15 2.80
N THR A 289 -7.39 13.33 1.48
CA THR A 289 -6.91 14.55 0.83
C THR A 289 -7.92 15.03 -0.22
N SER A 290 -7.89 16.31 -0.58
CA SER A 290 -8.70 16.82 -1.70
C SER A 290 -8.32 16.16 -3.03
N GLU A 291 -7.04 15.81 -3.20
CA GLU A 291 -6.55 15.16 -4.42
C GLU A 291 -7.17 13.77 -4.61
N PHE A 292 -7.34 13.01 -3.52
CA PHE A 292 -8.06 11.72 -3.57
C PHE A 292 -9.50 11.91 -4.05
N GLU A 293 -10.23 12.88 -3.50
CA GLU A 293 -11.63 13.14 -3.88
C GLU A 293 -11.75 13.60 -5.35
N ASP A 294 -10.83 14.45 -5.81
CA ASP A 294 -10.75 14.91 -7.19
C ASP A 294 -10.50 13.73 -8.16
N VAL A 295 -9.54 12.86 -7.82
CA VAL A 295 -9.23 11.65 -8.59
C VAL A 295 -10.42 10.69 -8.61
N LYS A 296 -11.07 10.47 -7.46
CA LYS A 296 -12.25 9.61 -7.36
C LYS A 296 -13.41 10.15 -8.21
N THR A 297 -13.66 11.46 -8.17
CA THR A 297 -14.67 12.14 -8.99
C THR A 297 -14.36 12.02 -10.48
N ARG A 298 -13.08 12.17 -10.85
CA ARG A 298 -12.59 12.00 -12.21
C ARG A 298 -12.80 10.58 -12.73
N LEU A 299 -12.48 9.57 -11.92
CA LEU A 299 -12.72 8.16 -12.23
C LEU A 299 -14.20 7.84 -12.39
N MET A 300 -15.07 8.33 -11.49
CA MET A 300 -16.51 8.14 -11.62
C MET A 300 -17.06 8.76 -12.92
N SER A 301 -16.53 9.91 -13.32
CA SER A 301 -16.88 10.55 -14.60
C SER A 301 -16.43 9.71 -15.81
N MET A 302 -15.24 9.11 -15.75
CA MET A 302 -14.74 8.19 -16.78
C MET A 302 -15.58 6.91 -16.88
N ASN A 303 -15.96 6.33 -15.73
CA ASN A 303 -16.79 5.12 -15.67
C ASN A 303 -18.20 5.38 -16.23
N ASN A 304 -18.79 6.53 -15.90
CA ASN A 304 -20.09 6.92 -16.42
C ASN A 304 -20.06 7.10 -17.96
N ARG A 305 -19.01 7.73 -18.51
CA ARG A 305 -18.85 7.83 -19.98
C ARG A 305 -18.75 6.46 -20.64
N ARG A 306 -18.01 5.51 -20.04
CA ARG A 306 -17.92 4.13 -20.54
C ARG A 306 -19.28 3.45 -20.57
N ARG A 307 -20.04 3.51 -19.48
CA ARG A 307 -21.38 2.90 -19.39
C ARG A 307 -22.36 3.46 -20.41
N VAL A 308 -22.24 4.74 -20.75
CA VAL A 308 -23.05 5.39 -21.79
C VAL A 308 -22.61 4.95 -23.19
N GLY A 309 -21.31 4.77 -23.44
CA GLY A 309 -20.79 4.29 -24.72
C GLY A 309 -20.94 2.79 -24.98
N SER A 310 -21.09 1.98 -23.93
CA SER A 310 -21.21 0.51 -24.01
C SER A 310 -22.65 -0.01 -24.09
N THR A 311 -23.66 0.85 -23.92
CA THR A 311 -25.05 0.48 -24.20
C THR A 311 -25.26 0.49 -25.71
N PRO A 312 -25.74 -0.62 -26.34
CA PRO A 312 -26.22 -0.58 -27.73
C PRO A 312 -27.20 0.58 -27.85
N GLU A 313 -27.12 1.35 -28.93
CA GLU A 313 -27.98 2.51 -29.20
C GLU A 313 -29.44 2.18 -28.90
N ASP A 314 -29.90 2.54 -27.70
CA ASP A 314 -31.32 2.62 -27.41
C ASP A 314 -31.77 3.90 -28.12
N ALA A 315 -32.20 3.75 -29.38
CA ALA A 315 -32.61 4.84 -30.27
C ALA A 315 -33.73 5.73 -29.68
N ASN A 316 -34.30 5.34 -28.53
CA ASN A 316 -35.32 6.07 -27.78
C ASN A 316 -34.81 6.76 -26.51
N ARG A 317 -33.51 6.78 -26.23
CA ARG A 317 -32.99 7.49 -25.06
C ARG A 317 -33.00 9.00 -25.29
N PRO A 318 -33.61 9.81 -24.40
CA PRO A 318 -33.61 11.26 -24.55
C PRO A 318 -32.18 11.79 -24.53
N THR A 319 -31.76 12.45 -25.60
CA THR A 319 -30.47 13.16 -25.66
C THR A 319 -30.72 14.66 -25.53
N LEU A 320 -29.95 15.32 -24.66
CA LEU A 320 -29.94 16.78 -24.56
C LEU A 320 -29.19 17.34 -25.77
N ARG A 321 -29.92 17.64 -26.84
CA ARG A 321 -29.41 18.50 -27.92
C ARG A 321 -29.42 19.94 -27.40
N LYS A 322 -28.23 20.52 -27.18
CA LYS A 322 -28.12 21.99 -27.14
C LYS A 322 -28.52 22.52 -28.52
N ALA A 323 -29.50 23.41 -28.56
CA ALA A 323 -29.87 24.10 -29.79
C ALA A 323 -28.65 24.91 -30.28
N PRO A 324 -28.28 24.84 -31.56
CA PRO A 324 -27.25 25.71 -32.10
C PRO A 324 -27.81 27.15 -32.04
N GLY A 325 -27.24 27.98 -31.16
CA GLY A 325 -27.64 29.38 -31.02
C GLY A 325 -27.58 29.97 -29.60
N SER A 326 -27.41 29.18 -28.55
CA SER A 326 -27.28 29.71 -27.17
C SER A 326 -25.83 30.12 -26.81
N GLY A 327 -25.13 30.76 -27.74
CA GLY A 327 -23.86 31.42 -27.44
C GLY A 327 -24.18 32.74 -26.76
N THR A 328 -23.71 32.92 -25.53
CA THR A 328 -23.63 34.25 -24.93
C THR A 328 -22.41 34.94 -25.51
N ASP A 329 -22.57 35.59 -26.65
CA ASP A 329 -21.58 36.56 -27.12
C ASP A 329 -21.72 37.86 -26.29
N PRO A 330 -20.61 38.54 -25.95
CA PRO A 330 -20.67 39.80 -25.23
C PRO A 330 -21.28 40.88 -26.13
N ILE A 331 -22.33 41.55 -25.67
CA ILE A 331 -22.95 42.67 -26.37
C ILE A 331 -22.10 43.91 -26.15
N ASP A 332 -21.28 44.26 -27.15
CA ASP A 332 -20.79 45.63 -27.33
C ASP A 332 -21.94 46.49 -27.88
N GLY A 333 -22.20 47.61 -27.21
CA GLY A 333 -23.37 48.44 -27.44
C GLY A 333 -23.28 49.36 -28.65
N ASP A 334 -24.39 49.52 -29.36
CA ASP A 334 -24.86 50.80 -29.89
C ASP A 334 -26.33 50.66 -30.36
N GLY A 335 -27.16 51.65 -30.02
CA GLY A 335 -28.14 52.21 -30.96
C GLY A 335 -29.48 51.49 -31.19
N SER A 336 -30.50 52.06 -30.56
CA SER A 336 -31.85 52.33 -31.09
C SER A 336 -33.02 51.41 -30.72
N ASP A 337 -34.10 52.11 -30.35
CA ASP A 337 -35.38 51.68 -29.82
C ASP A 337 -36.11 50.60 -30.63
N LYS A 338 -36.67 49.62 -29.89
CA LYS A 338 -38.07 49.20 -30.00
C LYS A 338 -38.44 48.19 -28.91
N LYS A 339 -39.36 48.60 -28.02
CA LYS A 339 -40.15 47.70 -27.18
C LYS A 339 -41.21 47.02 -28.05
N PRO A 340 -41.47 45.72 -27.85
CA PRO A 340 -42.80 45.40 -27.37
C PRO A 340 -42.79 44.37 -26.23
N THR A 341 -43.76 44.57 -25.34
CA THR A 341 -44.25 43.65 -24.31
C THR A 341 -44.66 42.29 -24.87
N LYS A 342 -44.24 41.19 -24.22
CA LYS A 342 -45.07 40.02 -23.94
C LYS A 342 -44.38 39.10 -22.91
N GLU A 343 -45.15 38.72 -21.89
CA GLU A 343 -44.85 37.63 -20.98
C GLU A 343 -44.74 36.32 -21.76
N GLU A 344 -43.68 35.54 -21.55
CA GLU A 344 -43.76 34.09 -21.81
C GLU A 344 -42.68 33.33 -21.01
N SER A 345 -43.20 32.59 -20.02
CA SER A 345 -42.73 31.32 -19.44
C SER A 345 -41.23 31.02 -19.35
N ASP A 346 -40.81 30.84 -18.09
CA ASP A 346 -39.68 30.05 -17.62
C ASP A 346 -39.75 28.60 -18.17
N GLU A 347 -39.41 28.39 -19.44
CA GLU A 347 -39.36 27.07 -20.07
C GLU A 347 -38.13 26.30 -19.59
N ARG A 348 -38.30 25.61 -18.46
CA ARG A 348 -37.43 24.51 -18.08
C ARG A 348 -37.47 23.45 -19.18
N PRO A 349 -36.32 22.90 -19.62
CA PRO A 349 -36.29 21.94 -20.71
C PRO A 349 -37.10 20.69 -20.34
N THR A 350 -38.13 20.39 -21.14
CA THR A 350 -38.99 19.21 -20.95
C THR A 350 -38.56 18.06 -21.87
N LEU A 351 -38.50 16.85 -21.31
CA LEU A 351 -38.14 15.63 -22.01
C LEU A 351 -39.32 15.17 -22.89
N LYS A 352 -39.13 15.13 -24.22
CA LYS A 352 -40.11 14.53 -25.14
C LYS A 352 -39.73 13.10 -25.49
N ARG A 353 -40.67 12.17 -25.27
CA ARG A 353 -40.60 10.77 -25.71
C ARG A 353 -41.16 10.67 -27.13
N ARG A 354 -40.46 9.96 -28.02
CA ARG A 354 -40.94 9.70 -29.38
C ARG A 354 -41.92 8.51 -29.33
N ASN A 355 -43.11 8.69 -29.89
CA ASN A 355 -44.06 7.59 -30.11
C ASN A 355 -43.62 6.73 -31.30
#